data_AF-A0A6G3MK25-F1
#
_entry.id   AF-A0A6G3MK25-F1
#
_cell.length_a   1.000
_cell.length_b   1.000
_cell.length_c   1.000
_cell.angle_alpha   90.00
_cell.angle_beta   90.00
_cell.angle_gamma   90.00
#
_symmetry.space_group_name_H-M   'P 1'
#
loop_
_entity.id
_entity.type
_entity.pdbx_description
1 polymer ?
#
loop_
_entity_poly.entity_id
_entity_poly.type
_entity_poly.pdbx_seq_one_letter_code
_entity_poly.pdbx_strand_id
1 'polypeptide(L)'
;MLQGNQKFTFLIDDPSGNSCIENTSFPNADPNLWILKYKRTRHEDSLLHLDVDSRKPIVISDEEDINNNKENDDSRVYKLPDVCRTCWKPICINLQKLCKDFYQ
;
A
#
# COMPACT_ATOMS: atom_id res chain seq x y z
N MET A 1 21.23 19.96 19.40
CA MET A 1 19.76 19.74 19.31
C MET A 1 19.26 18.66 20.27
N LEU A 2 19.88 17.47 20.31
CA LEU A 2 19.42 16.35 21.17
C LEU A 2 19.38 16.64 22.68
N GLN A 3 20.12 17.66 23.16
CA GLN A 3 20.13 18.06 24.58
C GLN A 3 18.97 19.00 24.97
N GLY A 4 18.14 19.47 24.03
CA GLY A 4 16.96 20.30 24.33
C GLY A 4 17.22 21.77 24.70
N ASN A 5 18.48 22.21 24.75
CA ASN A 5 18.84 23.55 25.24
C ASN A 5 18.59 24.71 24.24
N GLN A 6 18.12 24.41 23.03
CA GLN A 6 17.86 25.42 21.99
C GLN A 6 16.49 25.18 21.38
N LYS A 7 15.69 26.24 21.30
CA LYS A 7 14.41 26.22 20.59
C LYS A 7 14.64 26.18 19.08
N PHE A 8 13.84 25.40 18.39
CA PHE A 8 13.82 25.33 16.93
C PHE A 8 12.40 25.14 16.44
N THR A 9 12.17 25.45 15.17
CA THR A 9 10.93 25.13 14.47
C THR A 9 11.20 23.94 13.57
N PHE A 10 10.36 22.92 13.68
CA PHE A 10 10.41 21.76 12.81
C PHE A 10 9.30 21.88 11.77
N LEU A 11 9.67 21.89 10.49
CA LEU A 11 8.72 21.91 9.38
C LEU A 11 8.77 20.55 8.69
N ILE A 12 7.63 19.86 8.66
CA ILE A 12 7.45 18.66 7.86
C ILE A 12 6.52 19.02 6.71
N ASP A 13 7.01 18.81 5.50
CA ASP A 13 6.21 18.90 4.29
C ASP A 13 6.12 17.50 3.67
N ASP A 14 4.95 16.87 3.75
CA ASP A 14 4.71 15.53 3.23
C ASP A 14 3.53 15.55 2.26
N PRO A 15 3.79 15.60 0.94
CA PRO A 15 2.75 15.57 -0.08
C PRO A 15 1.88 14.31 -0.01
N SER A 16 2.37 13.19 0.53
CA SER A 16 1.58 11.96 0.66
C SER A 16 0.55 12.03 1.79
N GLY A 17 0.75 12.94 2.76
CA GLY A 17 -0.12 13.11 3.92
C GLY A 17 -0.04 11.96 4.95
N ASN A 18 1.00 11.13 4.90
CA ASN A 18 1.17 9.98 5.80
C ASN A 18 1.96 10.30 7.07
N SER A 19 2.68 11.42 7.08
CA SER A 19 3.40 11.91 8.24
C SER A 19 2.43 12.38 9.33
N CYS A 20 2.75 12.05 10.57
CA CYS A 20 1.94 12.40 11.73
C CYS A 20 2.83 12.94 12.86
N ILE A 21 2.35 13.98 13.54
CA ILE A 21 2.92 14.50 14.79
C ILE A 21 1.86 14.35 15.86
N GLU A 22 2.20 13.67 16.96
CA GLU A 22 1.28 13.48 18.08
C GLU A 22 1.01 14.80 18.81
N ASN A 23 -0.26 15.05 19.13
CA ASN A 23 -0.67 16.15 19.99
C ASN A 23 -0.59 15.72 21.46
N THR A 24 0.43 16.21 22.16
CA THR A 24 0.66 15.90 23.59
C THR A 24 -0.40 16.49 24.53
N SER A 25 -1.18 17.47 24.08
CA SER A 25 -2.19 18.19 24.86
C SER A 25 -3.61 17.66 24.66
N PHE A 26 -3.77 16.52 24.00
CA PHE A 26 -5.08 15.91 23.74
C PHE A 26 -5.88 15.72 25.05
N PRO A 27 -7.20 16.06 25.09
CA PRO A 27 -8.09 16.39 23.97
C PRO A 27 -8.04 17.84 23.48
N ASN A 28 -7.26 18.71 24.13
CA ASN A 28 -7.14 20.11 23.74
C ASN A 28 -6.22 20.28 22.52
N ALA A 29 -6.35 21.38 21.79
CA ALA A 29 -5.45 21.72 20.69
C ALA A 29 -4.04 22.07 21.22
N ASP A 30 -2.99 21.58 20.56
CA ASP A 30 -1.61 21.96 20.87
C ASP A 30 -1.32 23.37 20.33
N PRO A 31 -0.93 24.34 21.18
CA PRO A 31 -0.64 25.71 20.74
C PRO A 31 0.65 25.83 19.89
N ASN A 32 1.54 24.83 19.93
CA ASN A 32 2.82 24.83 19.21
C ASN A 32 2.79 23.99 17.93
N LEU A 33 1.66 23.37 17.60
CA LEU A 33 1.48 22.57 16.38
C LEU A 33 0.56 23.30 15.40
N TRP A 34 1.07 23.55 14.20
CA TRP A 34 0.28 24.08 13.08
C TRP A 34 0.21 23.05 11.97
N ILE A 35 -1.00 22.80 11.47
CA ILE A 35 -1.25 21.85 10.38
C ILE A 35 -1.81 22.62 9.19
N LEU A 36 -1.12 22.57 8.06
CA LEU A 36 -1.57 23.14 6.80
C LEU A 36 -1.88 21.99 5.83
N LYS A 37 -3.10 21.98 5.28
CA LYS A 37 -3.48 21.07 4.19
C LYS A 37 -3.46 21.84 2.88
N TYR A 38 -2.83 21.29 1.85
CA TYR A 38 -2.72 21.91 0.54
C TYR A 38 -3.04 20.89 -0.57
N LYS A 39 -3.31 21.41 -1.77
CA LYS A 39 -3.46 20.59 -2.97
C LYS A 39 -2.07 20.37 -3.57
N ARG A 40 -1.70 19.10 -3.77
CA ARG A 40 -0.45 18.73 -4.44
C ARG A 40 -0.32 19.37 -5.82
N THR A 41 0.92 19.66 -6.19
CA THR A 41 1.32 19.99 -7.55
C THR A 41 1.30 18.73 -8.42
N ARG A 42 1.21 18.91 -9.75
CA ARG A 42 1.25 17.77 -10.69
C ARG A 42 2.54 16.96 -10.53
N HIS A 43 3.67 17.62 -10.26
CA HIS A 43 4.94 16.94 -10.05
C HIS A 43 4.93 16.03 -8.82
N GLU A 44 4.36 16.48 -7.71
CA GLU A 44 4.19 15.68 -6.49
C GLU A 44 3.23 14.50 -6.72
N ASP A 45 2.15 14.69 -7.48
CA ASP A 45 1.29 13.59 -7.91
C ASP A 45 2.07 12.55 -8.73
N SER A 46 2.94 12.98 -9.66
CA SER A 46 3.78 12.08 -10.44
C SER A 46 4.76 11.28 -9.58
N LEU A 47 5.41 11.93 -8.60
CA LEU A 47 6.31 11.27 -7.65
C LEU A 47 5.58 10.20 -6.80
N LEU A 48 4.30 10.42 -6.52
CA LEU A 48 3.43 9.47 -5.83
C LEU A 48 2.78 8.45 -6.76
N HIS A 49 3.12 8.44 -8.05
CA HIS A 49 2.54 7.58 -9.08
C HIS A 49 1.02 7.73 -9.23
N LEU A 50 0.52 8.96 -9.04
CA LEU A 50 -0.89 9.31 -9.14
C LEU A 50 -1.24 9.97 -10.47
N ASP A 51 -0.31 9.98 -11.43
CA ASP A 51 -0.55 10.50 -12.77
C ASP A 51 -1.71 9.76 -13.46
N VAL A 52 -2.81 10.48 -13.62
CA VAL A 52 -4.03 10.01 -14.27
C VAL A 52 -3.87 9.74 -15.78
N ASP A 53 -2.80 10.23 -16.40
CA ASP A 53 -2.56 10.09 -17.85
C ASP A 53 -1.98 8.72 -18.26
N SER A 54 -1.51 7.90 -17.32
CA SER A 54 -0.84 6.62 -17.63
C SER A 54 -1.76 5.40 -17.64
N ARG A 55 -3.07 5.58 -17.39
CA ARG A 55 -4.06 4.50 -17.58
C ARG A 55 -4.32 4.32 -19.08
N LYS A 56 -3.35 3.75 -19.80
CA LYS A 56 -3.63 3.11 -21.08
C LYS A 56 -4.72 2.07 -20.80
N PRO A 57 -5.87 2.11 -21.49
CA PRO A 57 -6.84 1.04 -21.36
C PRO A 57 -6.11 -0.27 -21.68
N ILE A 58 -6.17 -1.22 -20.74
CA ILE A 58 -5.67 -2.57 -20.98
C ILE A 58 -6.55 -3.14 -22.09
N VAL A 59 -6.02 -3.17 -23.31
CA VAL A 59 -6.66 -3.86 -24.44
C VAL A 59 -6.27 -5.32 -24.27
N ILE A 60 -7.18 -6.15 -23.79
CA ILE A 60 -7.04 -7.60 -23.86
C ILE A 60 -7.31 -7.94 -25.33
N SER A 61 -6.25 -8.12 -26.12
CA SER A 61 -6.35 -8.71 -27.44
C SER A 61 -6.40 -10.22 -27.27
N ASP A 62 -7.59 -10.79 -27.39
CA ASP A 62 -7.81 -12.22 -27.48
C ASP A 62 -7.30 -12.73 -28.84
N GLU A 63 -6.03 -13.10 -28.96
CA GLU A 63 -5.57 -14.01 -30.02
C GLU A 63 -4.55 -15.01 -29.45
N GLU A 64 -4.88 -16.29 -29.66
CA GLU A 64 -4.22 -17.50 -29.16
C GLU A 64 -2.84 -17.71 -29.80
N ASP A 65 -1.87 -18.18 -29.01
CA ASP A 65 -0.70 -18.88 -29.57
C ASP A 65 -0.44 -20.17 -28.79
N ILE A 66 -0.46 -21.25 -29.58
CA ILE A 66 -0.46 -22.65 -29.21
C ILE A 66 0.98 -23.12 -28.93
N ASN A 67 1.14 -23.73 -27.75
CA ASN A 67 2.07 -24.83 -27.43
C ASN A 67 3.58 -24.52 -27.31
N ASN A 68 4.02 -24.36 -26.07
CA ASN A 68 5.29 -24.95 -25.62
C ASN A 68 5.13 -25.47 -24.19
N ASN A 69 5.30 -26.78 -24.04
CA ASN A 69 5.30 -27.54 -22.79
C ASN A 69 6.22 -26.92 -21.73
N LYS A 70 5.64 -26.09 -20.87
CA LYS A 70 5.98 -26.04 -19.45
C LYS A 70 4.75 -26.57 -18.75
N GLU A 71 4.94 -27.45 -17.78
CA GLU A 71 3.88 -27.75 -16.81
C GLU A 71 3.50 -26.40 -16.19
N ASN A 72 2.43 -25.80 -16.72
CA ASN A 72 1.80 -24.65 -16.14
C ASN A 72 1.19 -25.13 -14.83
N ASP A 73 1.97 -25.09 -13.76
CA ASP A 73 1.41 -24.98 -12.41
C ASP A 73 0.82 -23.56 -12.26
N ASP A 74 -0.17 -23.27 -13.10
CA ASP A 74 -1.03 -22.08 -13.08
C ASP A 74 -2.06 -22.19 -11.96
N SER A 75 -1.81 -23.04 -10.95
CA SER A 75 -2.58 -23.00 -9.72
C SER A 75 -2.14 -21.77 -8.93
N ARG A 76 -2.79 -20.62 -9.20
CA ARG A 76 -2.74 -19.41 -8.37
C ARG A 76 -3.09 -19.69 -6.89
N VAL A 77 -3.59 -20.89 -6.60
CA VAL A 77 -4.01 -21.40 -5.31
C VAL A 77 -3.16 -22.61 -4.91
N TYR A 78 -2.26 -22.43 -3.94
CA TYR A 78 -1.49 -23.49 -3.31
C TYR A 78 -2.36 -24.21 -2.26
N LYS A 79 -2.36 -25.55 -2.27
CA LYS A 79 -3.10 -26.37 -1.30
C LYS A 79 -2.15 -26.90 -0.22
N LEU A 80 -2.36 -26.47 1.02
CA LEU A 80 -1.61 -26.96 2.18
C LEU A 80 -2.49 -27.92 2.99
N PRO A 81 -2.07 -29.19 3.20
CA PRO A 81 -2.79 -30.09 4.09
C PRO A 81 -2.66 -29.62 5.55
N ASP A 82 -3.77 -29.62 6.28
CA ASP A 82 -3.82 -29.25 7.70
C ASP A 82 -4.94 -30.02 8.44
N VAL A 83 -5.11 -29.78 9.74
CA VAL A 83 -6.20 -30.33 10.56
C VAL A 83 -7.09 -29.21 11.11
N CYS A 84 -8.40 -29.41 11.08
CA CYS A 84 -9.34 -28.43 11.63
C CYS A 84 -9.19 -28.36 13.16
N ARG A 85 -8.91 -27.17 13.71
CA ARG A 85 -8.76 -26.96 15.16
C ARG A 85 -10.05 -27.17 15.98
N THR A 86 -11.20 -27.24 15.31
CA THR A 86 -12.50 -27.44 15.97
C THR A 86 -12.92 -28.91 15.98
N CYS A 87 -12.75 -29.65 14.87
CA CYS A 87 -13.26 -31.02 14.75
C CYS A 87 -12.18 -32.08 14.48
N TRP A 88 -10.90 -31.68 14.42
CA TRP A 88 -9.72 -32.55 14.28
C TRP A 88 -9.70 -33.43 13.02
N LYS A 89 -10.55 -33.14 12.04
CA LYS A 89 -10.57 -33.81 10.74
C LYS A 89 -9.53 -33.21 9.80
N PRO A 90 -8.98 -34.01 8.87
CA PRO A 90 -8.09 -33.50 7.84
C PRO A 90 -8.81 -32.47 6.96
N ILE A 91 -8.14 -31.36 6.68
CA ILE A 91 -8.60 -30.28 5.80
C ILE A 91 -7.48 -29.85 4.86
N CYS A 92 -7.81 -29.03 3.86
CA CYS A 92 -6.83 -28.36 3.01
C CYS A 92 -7.05 -26.85 3.09
N ILE A 93 -5.98 -26.10 3.33
CA ILE A 93 -5.98 -24.64 3.28
C ILE A 93 -5.55 -24.22 1.88
N ASN A 94 -6.35 -23.35 1.26
CA ASN A 94 -6.08 -22.78 -0.05
C ASN A 94 -5.38 -21.42 0.12
N LEU A 95 -4.14 -21.28 -0.33
CA LEU A 95 -3.37 -20.05 -0.30
C LEU A 95 -3.32 -19.45 -1.69
N GLN A 96 -3.88 -18.26 -1.86
CA GLN A 96 -3.76 -17.52 -3.11
C GLN A 96 -2.74 -16.38 -2.97
N LYS A 97 -1.68 -16.41 -3.78
CA LYS A 97 -0.76 -15.27 -3.84
C LYS A 97 -1.47 -14.11 -4.56
N LEU A 98 -1.81 -13.07 -3.82
CA LEU A 98 -2.33 -11.82 -4.37
C LEU A 98 -1.14 -10.94 -4.78
N CYS A 99 -0.94 -10.75 -6.08
CA CYS A 99 -0.06 -9.69 -6.56
C CYS A 99 -0.75 -8.35 -6.30
N LYS A 100 -0.13 -7.50 -5.47
CA LYS A 100 -0.71 -6.23 -5.02
C LYS A 100 -0.62 -5.11 -6.05
N ASP A 101 -0.20 -5.40 -7.28
CA ASP A 101 -0.02 -4.40 -8.34
C ASP A 101 -1.32 -3.68 -8.76
N PHE A 102 -2.47 -4.07 -8.20
CA PHE A 102 -3.80 -3.54 -8.52
C PHE A 102 -4.61 -3.07 -7.30
N TYR A 103 -4.02 -2.97 -6.11
CA TYR A 103 -4.64 -2.25 -4.99
C TYR A 103 -3.96 -0.90 -4.81
N GLN A 104 -4.44 0.08 -5.58
CA GLN A 104 -4.34 1.52 -5.29
C GLN A 104 -5.73 2.05 -5.02
#